data_AF-M6RAA7-F1
#
_entry.id   AF-M6RAA7-F1
#
_cell.length_a   1.000
_cell.length_b   1.000
_cell.length_c   1.000
_cell.angle_alpha   90.00
_cell.angle_beta   90.00
_cell.angle_gamma   90.00
#
_symmetry.space_group_name_H-M   'P 1'
#
loop_
_entity.id
_entity.type
_entity.pdbx_description
1 polymer ?
#
loop_
_entity_poly.entity_id
_entity_poly.type
_entity_poly.pdbx_seq_one_letter_code
_entity_poly.pdbx_strand_id
1 'polypeptide(L)'
;MYHSFLDEFDFIDYQTSFEFQKEMNRFLDQAKRLYPIKPKEALYLASACAEIALEASMNMDDTNHYTMDDLVKDVLEMIRKSVRKHPTLCDEIFEICLHLYQNKATQDFGRSDDYYDIIICLDLNSKQLKRLQKVLEQELNYAKDNPYRMERIIIEIYKL
;
A
#
# COMPACT_ATOMS: atom_id res chain seq x y z
N MET A 1 13.56 -15.34 -15.23
CA MET A 1 12.94 -16.54 -14.64
C MET A 1 12.26 -16.04 -13.38
N TYR A 2 10.92 -15.96 -13.35
CA TYR A 2 10.21 -15.68 -12.11
C TYR A 2 10.39 -16.93 -11.24
N HIS A 3 11.14 -16.84 -10.15
CA HIS A 3 11.09 -17.89 -9.13
C HIS A 3 9.80 -17.65 -8.36
N SER A 4 8.85 -18.58 -8.53
CA SER A 4 7.68 -18.60 -7.66
C SER A 4 8.18 -18.92 -6.27
N PHE A 5 7.98 -18.01 -5.32
CA PHE A 5 8.22 -18.25 -3.89
C PHE A 5 7.14 -19.16 -3.28
N LEU A 6 6.10 -19.47 -4.06
CA LEU A 6 5.00 -20.33 -3.68
C LEU A 6 5.37 -21.80 -3.90
N ASP A 7 5.05 -22.63 -2.92
CA ASP A 7 5.10 -24.08 -3.02
C ASP A 7 3.90 -24.66 -3.81
N GLU A 8 3.75 -25.98 -3.81
CA GLU A 8 2.67 -26.68 -4.55
C GLU A 8 1.25 -26.37 -4.03
N PHE A 9 1.12 -25.69 -2.89
CA PHE A 9 -0.14 -25.32 -2.25
C PHE A 9 -0.36 -23.81 -2.20
N ASP A 10 0.38 -23.05 -3.01
CA ASP A 10 0.36 -21.58 -3.02
C ASP A 10 0.81 -20.97 -1.67
N PHE A 11 1.66 -21.67 -0.91
CA PHE A 11 2.16 -21.22 0.39
C PHE A 11 3.65 -20.88 0.34
N ILE A 12 4.08 -19.95 1.18
CA ILE A 12 5.48 -19.59 1.35
C ILE A 12 5.95 -20.15 2.68
N ASP A 13 6.77 -21.20 2.61
CA ASP A 13 7.35 -21.82 3.80
C ASP A 13 8.25 -20.85 4.57
N TYR A 14 8.51 -21.18 5.84
CA TYR A 14 9.31 -20.36 6.74
C TYR A 14 10.70 -20.03 6.19
N GLN A 15 11.41 -20.98 5.58
CA GLN A 15 12.76 -20.72 5.05
C GLN A 15 12.70 -19.80 3.82
N THR A 16 11.79 -20.07 2.91
CA THR A 16 11.57 -19.29 1.68
C THR A 16 11.13 -17.87 1.99
N SER A 17 10.38 -17.66 3.08
CA SER A 17 9.95 -16.34 3.53
C SER A 17 11.12 -15.39 3.86
N PHE A 18 12.26 -15.89 4.37
CA PHE A 18 13.46 -15.06 4.59
C PHE A 18 14.12 -14.63 3.28
N GLU A 19 14.15 -15.52 2.28
CA GLU A 19 14.71 -15.20 0.97
C GLU A 19 13.88 -14.14 0.27
N PHE A 20 12.55 -14.30 0.31
CA PHE A 20 11.61 -13.30 -0.18
C PHE A 20 11.80 -11.96 0.54
N GLN A 21 11.89 -11.96 1.88
CA GLN A 21 12.12 -10.73 2.64
C GLN A 21 13.41 -10.02 2.23
N LYS A 22 14.49 -10.78 2.04
CA LYS A 22 15.78 -10.25 1.61
C LYS A 22 15.70 -9.65 0.21
N GLU A 23 14.93 -10.26 -0.68
CA GLU A 23 14.71 -9.73 -2.03
C GLU A 23 13.88 -8.44 -2.02
N MET A 24 12.77 -8.41 -1.27
CA MET A 24 11.95 -7.20 -1.14
C MET A 24 12.73 -6.04 -0.52
N ASN A 25 13.55 -6.30 0.51
CA ASN A 25 14.43 -5.29 1.09
C ASN A 25 15.46 -4.74 0.09
N ARG A 26 15.98 -5.58 -0.82
CA ARG A 26 16.90 -5.11 -1.88
C ARG A 26 16.19 -4.17 -2.85
N PHE A 27 14.95 -4.46 -3.23
CA PHE A 27 14.17 -3.56 -4.09
C PHE A 27 13.84 -2.25 -3.39
N LEU A 28 13.48 -2.29 -2.11
CA LEU A 28 13.27 -1.08 -1.32
C LEU A 28 14.55 -0.25 -1.18
N ASP A 29 15.70 -0.88 -0.94
CA ASP A 29 17.00 -0.19 -0.93
C ASP A 29 17.32 0.45 -2.28
N GLN A 30 17.00 -0.23 -3.38
CA GLN A 30 17.13 0.33 -4.73
C GLN A 30 16.21 1.55 -4.90
N ALA A 31 14.96 1.48 -4.44
CA ALA A 31 14.03 2.62 -4.45
C ALA A 31 14.59 3.80 -3.64
N LYS A 32 15.10 3.55 -2.42
CA LYS A 32 15.72 4.56 -1.55
C LYS A 32 16.92 5.25 -2.22
N ARG A 33 17.76 4.50 -2.95
CA ARG A 33 18.89 5.05 -3.72
C ARG A 33 18.45 5.83 -4.95
N LEU A 34 17.37 5.40 -5.59
CA LEU A 34 16.81 6.05 -6.78
C LEU A 34 16.10 7.36 -6.43
N TYR A 35 15.53 7.43 -5.23
CA TYR A 35 14.69 8.52 -4.74
C TYR A 35 15.24 9.94 -4.99
N PRO A 36 16.52 10.25 -4.72
CA PRO A 36 17.05 11.60 -4.94
C PRO A 36 17.18 12.00 -6.42
N ILE A 37 17.20 11.02 -7.34
CA ILE A 37 17.48 11.23 -8.76
C ILE A 37 16.20 11.11 -9.59
N LYS A 38 15.36 10.13 -9.25
CA LYS A 38 14.13 9.75 -9.96
C LYS A 38 13.04 9.40 -8.94
N PRO A 39 12.48 10.41 -8.26
CA PRO A 39 11.56 10.20 -7.13
C PRO A 39 10.25 9.52 -7.55
N LYS A 40 9.77 9.78 -8.77
CA LYS A 40 8.57 9.13 -9.32
C LYS A 40 8.77 7.62 -9.47
N GLU A 41 9.84 7.20 -10.14
CA GLU A 41 10.16 5.79 -10.36
C GLU A 41 10.48 5.08 -9.04
N ALA A 42 11.13 5.77 -8.10
CA ALA A 42 11.36 5.27 -6.76
C ALA A 42 10.04 4.99 -6.02
N LEU A 43 9.07 5.89 -6.12
CA LEU A 43 7.75 5.70 -5.51
C LEU A 43 7.03 4.49 -6.08
N TYR A 44 7.01 4.32 -7.40
CA TYR A 44 6.39 3.14 -8.02
C TYR A 44 7.05 1.83 -7.60
N LEU A 45 8.39 1.82 -7.53
CA LEU A 45 9.12 0.63 -7.08
C LEU A 45 8.79 0.31 -5.62
N ALA A 46 8.83 1.31 -4.75
CA ALA A 46 8.51 1.13 -3.33
C ALA A 46 7.06 0.69 -3.11
N SER A 47 6.10 1.29 -3.81
CA SER A 47 4.68 0.91 -3.69
C SER A 47 4.43 -0.51 -4.17
N ALA A 48 5.05 -0.92 -5.28
CA ALA A 48 4.97 -2.30 -5.76
C ALA A 48 5.57 -3.29 -4.76
N CYS A 49 6.67 -2.93 -4.08
CA CYS A 49 7.25 -3.77 -3.03
C CYS A 49 6.28 -3.95 -1.85
N ALA A 50 5.61 -2.89 -1.41
CA ALA A 50 4.63 -2.98 -0.31
C ALA A 50 3.43 -3.85 -0.70
N GLU A 51 2.89 -3.67 -1.91
CA GLU A 51 1.78 -4.48 -2.42
C GLU A 51 2.15 -5.97 -2.47
N ILE A 52 3.26 -6.29 -3.13
CA ILE A 52 3.72 -7.68 -3.27
C ILE A 52 4.04 -8.29 -1.90
N ALA A 53 4.62 -7.53 -0.97
CA ALA A 53 4.90 -8.01 0.37
C ALA A 53 3.63 -8.33 1.15
N LEU A 54 2.59 -7.49 1.08
CA LEU A 54 1.31 -7.74 1.74
C LEU A 54 0.60 -8.94 1.13
N GLU A 55 0.54 -9.03 -0.20
CA GLU A 55 -0.08 -10.16 -0.91
C GLU A 55 0.62 -11.48 -0.60
N ALA A 56 1.96 -11.49 -0.61
CA ALA A 56 2.73 -12.68 -0.28
C ALA A 56 2.53 -13.08 1.20
N SER A 57 2.41 -12.09 2.10
CA SER A 57 2.20 -12.34 3.53
C SER A 57 0.88 -13.07 3.82
N MET A 58 -0.16 -12.90 2.98
CA MET A 58 -1.42 -13.64 3.11
C MET A 58 -1.23 -15.16 3.07
N ASN A 59 -0.14 -15.62 2.44
CA ASN A 59 0.18 -17.03 2.22
C ASN A 59 1.51 -17.44 2.90
N MET A 60 1.99 -16.68 3.89
CA MET A 60 3.21 -16.99 4.64
C MET A 60 2.89 -17.60 6.00
N ASP A 61 3.83 -18.40 6.51
CA ASP A 61 3.81 -18.87 7.91
C ASP A 61 3.91 -17.67 8.88
N ASP A 62 3.05 -17.68 9.90
CA ASP A 62 2.67 -16.55 10.77
C ASP A 62 3.83 -15.86 11.49
N THR A 63 4.99 -16.50 11.60
CA THR A 63 6.14 -15.92 12.29
C THR A 63 6.82 -14.80 11.51
N ASN A 64 6.65 -14.72 10.18
CA ASN A 64 7.30 -13.69 9.36
C ASN A 64 6.38 -12.51 8.98
N HIS A 65 5.11 -12.57 9.38
CA HIS A 65 4.12 -11.49 9.21
C HIS A 65 4.63 -10.14 9.76
N TYR A 66 5.26 -10.15 10.93
CA TYR A 66 5.77 -8.95 11.59
C TYR A 66 6.93 -8.29 10.84
N THR A 67 7.72 -9.07 10.12
CA THR A 67 8.93 -8.59 9.45
C THR A 67 8.64 -7.97 8.09
N MET A 68 7.53 -8.35 7.45
CA MET A 68 7.00 -7.67 6.27
C MET A 68 6.28 -6.36 6.63
N ASP A 69 5.71 -6.29 7.83
CA ASP A 69 5.09 -5.08 8.34
C ASP A 69 6.07 -3.90 8.42
N ASP A 70 7.31 -4.16 8.82
CA ASP A 70 8.37 -3.14 8.87
C ASP A 70 8.76 -2.63 7.47
N LEU A 71 8.75 -3.50 6.46
CA LEU A 71 8.98 -3.09 5.07
C LEU A 71 7.85 -2.16 4.58
N VAL A 72 6.60 -2.49 4.89
CA VAL A 72 5.43 -1.67 4.52
C VAL A 72 5.49 -0.31 5.22
N LYS A 73 5.87 -0.27 6.50
CA LYS A 73 6.09 1.01 7.24
C LYS A 73 7.17 1.87 6.59
N ASP A 74 8.27 1.27 6.17
CA ASP A 74 9.35 2.01 5.48
C ASP A 74 8.88 2.62 4.15
N VAL A 75 8.08 1.87 3.38
CA VAL A 75 7.47 2.38 2.13
C VAL A 75 6.52 3.53 2.43
N LEU A 76 5.67 3.37 3.45
CA LEU A 76 4.73 4.39 3.89
C LEU A 76 5.44 5.70 4.27
N GLU A 77 6.52 5.60 5.04
CA GLU A 77 7.32 6.77 5.41
C GLU A 77 7.96 7.43 4.18
N MET A 78 8.39 6.63 3.19
CA MET A 78 8.90 7.17 1.93
C MET A 78 7.82 7.93 1.15
N ILE A 79 6.58 7.43 1.11
CA ILE A 79 5.45 8.13 0.49
C ILE A 79 5.15 9.44 1.25
N ARG A 80 5.01 9.39 2.59
CA ARG A 80 4.75 10.57 3.43
C ARG A 80 5.83 11.65 3.27
N LYS A 81 7.10 11.25 3.21
CA LYS A 81 8.22 12.14 2.94
C LYS A 81 8.11 12.79 1.55
N SER A 82 7.59 12.06 0.57
CA SER A 82 7.44 12.54 -0.81
C SER A 82 6.36 13.60 -0.95
N VAL A 83 5.25 13.48 -0.21
CA VAL A 83 4.24 14.53 -0.11
C VAL A 83 4.87 15.87 0.26
N ARG A 84 5.81 15.86 1.22
CA ARG A 84 6.48 17.08 1.70
C ARG A 84 7.59 17.57 0.77
N LYS A 85 8.37 16.65 0.20
CA LYS A 85 9.59 16.98 -0.57
C LYS A 85 9.38 17.17 -2.07
N HIS A 86 8.34 16.56 -2.62
CA HIS A 86 8.06 16.55 -4.05
C HIS A 86 6.57 16.86 -4.33
N PRO A 87 6.10 18.10 -4.08
CA PRO A 87 4.70 18.47 -4.32
C PRO A 87 4.23 18.26 -5.77
N THR A 88 5.17 18.27 -6.73
CA THR A 88 4.91 18.00 -8.15
C THR A 88 4.49 16.55 -8.43
N LEU A 89 4.63 15.63 -7.45
CA LEU A 89 4.23 14.23 -7.57
C LEU A 89 2.86 13.95 -6.94
N CYS A 90 2.07 15.00 -6.66
CA CYS A 90 0.76 14.86 -6.01
C CYS A 90 -0.15 13.87 -6.75
N ASP A 91 -0.18 13.95 -8.08
CA ASP A 91 -0.99 13.05 -8.91
C ASP A 91 -0.53 11.60 -8.79
N GLU A 92 0.79 11.34 -8.87
CA GLU A 92 1.33 10.00 -8.70
C GLU A 92 1.08 9.43 -7.31
N ILE A 93 1.27 10.25 -6.26
CA ILE A 93 1.03 9.82 -4.88
C ILE A 93 -0.45 9.52 -4.66
N PHE A 94 -1.36 10.34 -5.22
CA PHE A 94 -2.78 10.09 -5.18
C PHE A 94 -3.13 8.73 -5.83
N GLU A 95 -2.64 8.45 -7.03
CA GLU A 95 -2.92 7.18 -7.71
C GLU A 95 -2.38 5.97 -6.94
N ILE A 96 -1.15 6.07 -6.43
CA ILE A 96 -0.53 5.00 -5.63
C ILE A 96 -1.33 4.74 -4.36
N CYS A 97 -1.65 5.79 -3.60
CA CYS A 97 -2.36 5.63 -2.33
C CYS A 97 -3.79 5.15 -2.56
N LEU A 98 -4.48 5.63 -3.60
CA LEU A 98 -5.83 5.17 -3.92
C LEU A 98 -5.82 3.69 -4.31
N HIS A 99 -4.84 3.25 -5.10
CA HIS A 99 -4.66 1.84 -5.45
C HIS A 99 -4.43 0.98 -4.20
N LEU A 100 -3.48 1.36 -3.33
CA LEU A 100 -3.19 0.60 -2.11
C LEU A 100 -4.35 0.63 -1.10
N TYR A 101 -5.08 1.73 -0.99
CA TYR A 101 -6.30 1.82 -0.19
C TYR A 101 -7.35 0.75 -0.60
N GLN A 102 -7.51 0.54 -1.91
CA GLN A 102 -8.45 -0.45 -2.47
C GLN A 102 -7.89 -1.88 -2.52
N ASN A 103 -6.57 -2.07 -2.39
CA ASN A 103 -5.95 -3.39 -2.49
C ASN A 103 -6.43 -4.28 -1.33
N LYS A 104 -6.85 -5.51 -1.67
CA LYS A 104 -7.46 -6.44 -0.71
C LYS A 104 -6.48 -6.84 0.39
N ALA A 105 -5.24 -7.17 0.06
CA ALA A 105 -4.23 -7.52 1.07
C ALA A 105 -4.02 -6.33 2.03
N THR A 106 -3.95 -5.12 1.50
CA THR A 106 -3.82 -3.92 2.33
C THR A 106 -5.00 -3.74 3.30
N GLN A 107 -6.23 -4.06 2.87
CA GLN A 107 -7.42 -4.03 3.73
C GLN A 107 -7.42 -5.15 4.78
N ASP A 108 -7.09 -6.38 4.39
CA ASP A 108 -7.07 -7.55 5.26
C ASP A 108 -6.02 -7.40 6.38
N PHE A 109 -4.90 -6.73 6.08
CA PHE A 109 -3.86 -6.38 7.06
C PHE A 109 -4.17 -5.10 7.87
N GLY A 110 -5.30 -4.44 7.65
CA GLY A 110 -5.69 -3.23 8.39
C GLY A 110 -4.82 -2.01 8.08
N ARG A 111 -4.16 -1.98 6.91
CA ARG A 111 -3.24 -0.91 6.47
C ARG A 111 -3.87 0.12 5.53
N SER A 112 -5.10 -0.12 5.07
CA SER A 112 -5.81 0.75 4.13
C SER A 112 -5.92 2.20 4.63
N ASP A 113 -6.17 2.38 5.93
CA ASP A 113 -6.35 3.69 6.57
C ASP A 113 -5.08 4.55 6.50
N ASP A 114 -3.89 3.93 6.56
CA ASP A 114 -2.60 4.63 6.44
C ASP A 114 -2.48 5.35 5.08
N TYR A 115 -3.04 4.77 4.02
CA TYR A 115 -3.03 5.36 2.68
C TYR A 115 -4.14 6.39 2.50
N TYR A 116 -5.31 6.17 3.09
CA TYR A 116 -6.37 7.17 3.11
C TYR A 116 -5.93 8.47 3.81
N ASP A 117 -5.27 8.35 4.97
CA ASP A 117 -4.74 9.50 5.71
C ASP A 117 -3.75 10.32 4.89
N ILE A 118 -2.97 9.68 4.02
CA ILE A 118 -2.10 10.38 3.07
C ILE A 118 -2.93 11.12 2.02
N ILE A 119 -3.95 10.48 1.44
CA ILE A 119 -4.79 11.06 0.38
C ILE A 119 -5.47 12.34 0.86
N ILE A 120 -6.06 12.36 2.06
CA ILE A 120 -6.75 13.55 2.60
C ILE A 120 -5.80 14.71 2.92
N CYS A 121 -4.50 14.44 3.03
CA CYS A 121 -3.47 15.45 3.23
C CYS A 121 -2.93 16.03 1.91
N LEU A 122 -3.38 15.51 0.76
CA LEU A 122 -3.00 16.03 -0.55
C LEU A 122 -3.89 17.22 -0.95
N ASP A 123 -3.35 18.13 -1.76
CA ASP A 123 -4.12 19.24 -2.36
C ASP A 123 -4.90 18.73 -3.58
N LEU A 124 -6.00 18.02 -3.32
CA LEU A 124 -6.77 17.31 -4.35
C LEU A 124 -7.59 18.27 -5.22
N ASN A 125 -7.49 18.10 -6.54
CA ASN A 125 -8.36 18.82 -7.46
C ASN A 125 -9.77 18.18 -7.51
N SER A 126 -10.73 18.91 -8.11
CA SER A 126 -12.13 18.45 -8.20
C SER A 126 -12.33 17.10 -8.90
N LYS A 127 -11.44 16.71 -9.82
CA LYS A 127 -11.51 15.41 -10.50
C LYS A 127 -11.05 14.29 -9.56
N GLN A 128 -9.99 14.51 -8.78
CA GLN A 128 -9.50 13.58 -7.78
C GLN A 128 -10.51 13.38 -6.65
N LEU A 129 -11.08 14.47 -6.12
CA LEU A 129 -12.13 14.40 -5.10
C LEU A 129 -13.34 13.58 -5.56
N LYS A 130 -13.85 13.82 -6.79
CA LYS A 130 -14.95 13.02 -7.35
C LYS A 130 -14.60 11.54 -7.51
N ARG A 131 -13.36 11.23 -7.90
CA ARG A 131 -12.92 9.84 -8.03
C ARG A 131 -12.83 9.16 -6.66
N LEU A 132 -12.25 9.83 -5.67
CA LEU A 132 -12.16 9.35 -4.31
C LEU A 132 -13.55 9.11 -3.70
N GLN A 133 -14.46 10.08 -3.83
CA GLN A 133 -15.85 9.92 -3.38
C GLN A 133 -16.51 8.69 -4.00
N LYS A 134 -16.36 8.49 -5.32
CA LYS A 134 -16.93 7.31 -6.00
C LYS A 134 -16.35 6.00 -5.46
N VAL A 135 -15.05 5.97 -5.17
CA VAL A 135 -14.40 4.79 -4.56
C VAL A 135 -14.97 4.54 -3.15
N LEU A 136 -15.07 5.55 -2.31
CA LEU A 136 -15.64 5.40 -0.96
C LEU A 136 -17.11 4.95 -0.99
N GLU A 137 -17.92 5.48 -1.89
CA GLU A 137 -19.30 5.03 -2.09
C GLU A 137 -19.39 3.56 -2.52
N GLN A 138 -18.44 3.09 -3.35
CA GLN A 138 -18.34 1.68 -3.72
C GLN A 138 -17.94 0.81 -2.51
N GLU A 139 -16.93 1.22 -1.76
CA GLU A 139 -16.50 0.53 -0.53
C GLU A 139 -17.61 0.44 0.51
N LEU A 140 -18.39 1.52 0.69
CA LEU A 140 -19.55 1.53 1.59
C LEU A 140 -20.61 0.51 1.16
N ASN A 141 -20.81 0.37 -0.15
CA ASN A 141 -21.74 -0.62 -0.69
C ASN A 141 -21.26 -2.06 -0.48
N TYR A 142 -19.95 -2.32 -0.49
CA TYR A 142 -19.39 -3.63 -0.17
C TYR A 142 -19.40 -3.91 1.34
N ALA A 143 -19.30 -2.87 2.17
CA ALA A 143 -19.28 -2.98 3.62
C ALA A 143 -20.66 -3.21 4.26
N LYS A 144 -21.75 -3.39 3.50
CA LYS A 144 -23.14 -3.43 4.00
C LYS A 144 -23.39 -4.38 5.18
N ASP A 145 -22.65 -5.47 5.25
CA ASP A 145 -22.78 -6.48 6.32
C ASP A 145 -21.72 -6.33 7.42
N ASN A 146 -20.90 -5.28 7.38
CA ASN A 146 -19.86 -4.96 8.35
C ASN A 146 -20.05 -3.53 8.91
N PRO A 147 -20.77 -3.38 10.03
CA PRO A 147 -21.11 -2.08 10.62
C PRO A 147 -19.88 -1.22 10.96
N TYR A 148 -18.79 -1.82 11.44
CA TYR A 148 -17.57 -1.10 11.78
C TYR A 148 -16.89 -0.53 10.54
N ARG A 149 -16.84 -1.32 9.45
CA ARG A 149 -16.29 -0.86 8.17
C ARG A 149 -17.17 0.23 7.55
N MET A 150 -18.51 0.12 7.67
CA MET A 150 -19.41 1.18 7.22
C MET A 150 -19.21 2.49 7.98
N GLU A 151 -19.19 2.45 9.31
CA GLU A 151 -18.99 3.63 10.16
C GLU A 151 -17.72 4.38 9.76
N ARG A 152 -16.62 3.64 9.57
CA ARG A 152 -15.35 4.20 9.13
C ARG A 152 -15.47 4.91 7.78
N ILE A 153 -16.01 4.23 6.76
CA ILE A 153 -16.14 4.80 5.41
C ILE A 153 -17.07 6.02 5.39
N ILE A 154 -18.11 6.05 6.23
CA ILE A 154 -18.99 7.21 6.38
C ILE A 154 -18.20 8.41 6.93
N ILE A 155 -17.36 8.19 7.95
CA ILE A 155 -16.48 9.24 8.49
C ILE A 155 -15.50 9.74 7.42
N GLU A 156 -14.94 8.83 6.62
CA GLU A 156 -14.05 9.17 5.50
C GLU A 156 -14.76 10.02 4.44
N ILE A 157 -16.00 9.66 4.06
CA ILE A 157 -16.80 10.47 3.12
C ILE A 157 -17.09 11.85 3.70
N TYR A 158 -17.39 11.95 5.00
CA TYR A 158 -17.68 13.22 5.65
C TYR A 158 -16.48 14.18 5.72
N LYS A 159 -15.25 13.65 5.68
CA LYS A 159 -14.00 14.42 5.73
C LYS A 159 -13.58 15.01 4.37
N LEU A 160 -14.19 14.58 3.26
CA LEU A 160 -13.93 15.10 1.91
C LEU A 160 -14.50 16.52 1.72
#